data_AF-A0A6I5P2I7-F1
#
_entry.id   AF-A0A6I5P2I7-F1
#
_cell.length_a   1.000
_cell.length_b   1.000
_cell.length_c   1.000
_cell.angle_alpha   90.00
_cell.angle_beta   90.00
_cell.angle_gamma   90.00
#
_symmetry.space_group_name_H-M   'P 1'
#
loop_
_entity.id
_entity.type
_entity.pdbx_description
1 polymer ?
#
loop_
_entity_poly.entity_id
_entity_poly.type
_entity_poly.pdbx_seq_one_letter_code
_entity_poly.pdbx_strand_id
1 'polypeptide(L)'
;MDAAWAEVLLSAELTEDEILTWHEQLEVWQAQLDSFAMSLEALRQGWDYPPLLKVLAGEITEHGAWAGEAPDWADEFSQIRLRILARQERYEDYLQLAEAENQTEQYLTMLAQLGRTEEVMTIAPQRVTTLTEAKAIAATLRAQNQLPQALQIALQGLQLDDANPFLAYEFASWTADLATGLGNSVAALEASILGFKARPVFKDYQTLQTLAGSDWSAVQTDLLNHLRTTRNWGIEEAQINIFLHEGLWKDAIAIASQLSSYYSHLILKVMDAVIESHRQWVLDNARPRAESIMDAGQAKHYHHAVDWLKRVKAAYHALDQNTDWQQYHRQLKETHGRKRKLMGLMEQANL
;
A
#
# COMPACT_ATOMS: atom_id res chain seq x y z
N MET A 1 10.71 -14.90 -21.85
CA MET A 1 10.86 -15.18 -23.30
C MET A 1 9.91 -16.28 -23.70
N ASP A 2 9.86 -17.37 -22.93
CA ASP A 2 8.94 -18.49 -23.13
C ASP A 2 7.48 -18.07 -23.38
N ALA A 3 6.84 -17.34 -22.45
CA ALA A 3 5.46 -16.86 -22.61
C ALA A 3 5.19 -16.11 -23.93
N ALA A 4 6.13 -15.30 -24.40
CA ALA A 4 5.99 -14.58 -25.67
C ALA A 4 6.03 -15.53 -26.87
N TRP A 5 6.89 -16.56 -26.82
CA TRP A 5 6.94 -17.59 -27.86
C TRP A 5 5.68 -18.45 -27.85
N ALA A 6 5.22 -18.89 -26.69
CA ALA A 6 3.95 -19.61 -26.56
C ALA A 6 2.78 -18.82 -27.16
N GLU A 7 2.69 -17.51 -26.90
CA GLU A 7 1.66 -16.65 -27.48
C GLU A 7 1.78 -16.53 -29.01
N VAL A 8 3.00 -16.38 -29.54
CA VAL A 8 3.25 -16.33 -30.99
C VAL A 8 2.85 -17.64 -31.66
N LEU A 9 3.25 -18.78 -31.09
CA LEU A 9 2.97 -20.10 -31.64
C LEU A 9 1.47 -20.41 -31.65
N LEU A 10 0.75 -20.06 -30.57
CA LEU A 10 -0.70 -20.22 -30.50
C LEU A 10 -1.48 -19.21 -31.37
N SER A 11 -0.86 -18.10 -31.76
CA SER A 11 -1.48 -17.11 -32.65
C SER A 11 -1.22 -17.40 -34.14
N ALA A 12 -0.29 -18.30 -34.45
CA ALA A 12 0.12 -18.59 -35.82
C ALA A 12 -0.67 -19.77 -36.42
N GLU A 13 -1.04 -19.64 -37.70
CA GLU A 13 -1.53 -20.76 -38.50
C GLU A 13 -0.33 -21.54 -39.03
N LEU A 14 0.16 -22.50 -38.23
CA LEU A 14 1.32 -23.33 -38.58
C LEU A 14 0.85 -24.62 -39.26
N THR A 15 1.57 -25.01 -40.31
CA THR A 15 1.46 -26.35 -40.92
C THR A 15 2.13 -27.42 -40.05
N GLU A 16 1.81 -28.69 -40.28
CA GLU A 16 2.43 -29.81 -39.54
C GLU A 16 3.98 -29.81 -39.67
N ASP A 17 4.52 -29.49 -40.85
CA ASP A 17 5.96 -29.39 -41.08
C ASP A 17 6.61 -28.23 -40.29
N GLU A 18 5.91 -27.10 -40.18
CA GLU A 18 6.38 -25.95 -39.40
C GLU A 18 6.31 -26.23 -37.89
N ILE A 19 5.26 -26.94 -37.43
CA ILE A 19 5.15 -27.38 -36.04
C ILE A 19 6.33 -28.28 -35.67
N LEU A 20 6.67 -29.28 -36.51
CA LEU A 20 7.81 -30.15 -36.29
C LEU A 20 9.13 -29.37 -36.24
N THR A 21 9.32 -28.43 -37.18
CA THR A 21 10.53 -27.60 -37.24
C THR A 21 10.69 -26.77 -35.97
N TRP A 22 9.63 -26.09 -35.52
CA TRP A 22 9.66 -25.30 -34.29
C TRP A 22 9.81 -26.16 -33.04
N HIS A 23 9.23 -27.36 -33.02
CA HIS A 23 9.38 -28.29 -31.91
C HIS A 23 10.85 -28.68 -31.72
N GLU A 24 11.53 -29.15 -32.78
CA GLU A 24 12.95 -29.50 -32.73
C GLU A 24 13.82 -28.32 -32.26
N GLN A 25 13.53 -27.12 -32.75
CA GLN A 25 14.27 -25.92 -32.38
C GLN A 25 14.07 -25.53 -30.91
N LEU A 26 12.84 -25.58 -30.40
CA LEU A 26 12.52 -25.27 -29.01
C LEU A 26 13.06 -26.34 -28.05
N GLU A 27 13.10 -27.61 -28.43
CA GLU A 27 13.73 -28.67 -27.62
C GLU A 27 15.23 -28.41 -27.43
N VAL A 28 15.93 -28.00 -28.50
CA VAL A 28 17.34 -27.62 -28.43
C VAL A 28 17.53 -26.41 -27.50
N TRP A 29 16.67 -25.39 -27.62
CA TRP A 29 16.75 -24.21 -26.75
C TRP A 29 16.41 -24.54 -25.30
N GLN A 30 15.42 -25.39 -25.04
CA GLN A 30 15.11 -25.87 -23.69
C GLN A 30 16.28 -26.62 -23.07
N ALA A 31 16.92 -27.52 -23.81
CA ALA A 31 18.09 -28.25 -23.30
C ALA A 31 19.28 -27.33 -23.01
N GLN A 32 19.45 -26.24 -23.77
CA GLN A 32 20.58 -25.32 -23.62
C GLN A 32 20.34 -24.23 -22.57
N LEU A 33 19.11 -23.75 -22.44
CA LEU A 33 18.76 -22.55 -21.68
C LEU A 33 17.87 -22.84 -20.47
N ASP A 34 17.39 -24.07 -20.33
CA ASP A 34 16.43 -24.49 -19.31
C ASP A 34 15.19 -23.58 -19.24
N SER A 35 14.66 -23.23 -20.42
CA SER A 35 13.54 -22.32 -20.66
C SER A 35 12.83 -22.76 -21.95
N PHE A 36 11.54 -22.49 -22.17
CA PHE A 36 10.72 -22.91 -23.33
C PHE A 36 9.73 -24.08 -23.13
N ALA A 37 9.56 -24.57 -21.90
CA ALA A 37 8.62 -25.64 -21.58
C ALA A 37 7.17 -25.25 -21.94
N MET A 38 6.78 -24.00 -21.71
CA MET A 38 5.44 -23.51 -22.05
C MET A 38 5.24 -23.41 -23.57
N SER A 39 6.25 -22.95 -24.31
CA SER A 39 6.24 -22.85 -25.78
C SER A 39 6.13 -24.22 -26.44
N LEU A 40 6.88 -25.21 -25.91
CA LEU A 40 6.77 -26.61 -26.34
C LEU A 40 5.36 -27.16 -26.09
N GLU A 41 4.78 -26.85 -24.93
CA GLU A 41 3.40 -27.25 -24.64
C GLU A 41 2.38 -26.57 -25.57
N ALA A 42 2.61 -25.29 -25.91
CA ALA A 42 1.80 -24.54 -26.86
C ALA A 42 1.72 -25.23 -28.23
N LEU A 43 2.86 -25.69 -28.75
CA LEU A 43 2.90 -26.47 -29.99
C LEU A 43 2.26 -27.85 -29.84
N ARG A 44 2.49 -28.53 -28.72
CA ARG A 44 1.98 -29.88 -28.48
C ARG A 44 0.46 -29.92 -28.36
N GLN A 45 -0.11 -28.99 -27.60
CA GLN A 45 -1.55 -28.91 -27.37
C GLN A 45 -2.26 -28.23 -28.53
N GLY A 46 -1.74 -27.08 -28.98
CA GLY A 46 -2.47 -26.20 -29.88
C GLY A 46 -3.84 -25.79 -29.34
N TRP A 47 -4.76 -25.48 -30.26
CA TRP A 47 -6.18 -25.21 -29.97
C TRP A 47 -7.06 -26.46 -30.06
N ASP A 48 -6.57 -27.53 -30.71
CA ASP A 48 -7.30 -28.79 -30.90
C ASP A 48 -7.11 -29.79 -29.75
N TYR A 49 -6.45 -29.37 -28.67
CA TYR A 49 -6.21 -30.20 -27.50
C TYR A 49 -7.53 -30.68 -26.87
N PRO A 50 -7.80 -32.00 -26.76
CA PRO A 50 -9.13 -32.47 -26.38
C PRO A 50 -9.63 -31.98 -25.01
N PRO A 51 -8.81 -31.90 -23.94
CA PRO A 51 -9.25 -31.29 -22.67
C PRO A 51 -9.63 -29.81 -22.81
N LEU A 52 -8.89 -29.04 -23.60
CA LEU A 52 -9.23 -27.66 -23.89
C LEU A 52 -10.58 -27.57 -24.62
N LEU A 53 -10.78 -28.37 -25.68
CA LEU A 53 -12.02 -28.37 -26.44
C LEU A 53 -13.26 -28.67 -25.58
N LYS A 54 -13.14 -29.57 -24.61
CA LYS A 54 -14.21 -29.85 -23.62
C LYS A 54 -14.55 -28.62 -22.80
N VAL A 55 -13.53 -27.96 -22.24
CA VAL A 55 -13.72 -26.72 -21.49
C VAL A 55 -14.38 -25.65 -22.35
N LEU A 56 -13.90 -25.44 -23.59
CA LEU A 56 -14.50 -24.45 -24.49
C LEU A 56 -15.96 -24.78 -24.86
N ALA A 57 -16.35 -26.06 -24.85
CA ALA A 57 -17.74 -26.49 -25.01
C ALA A 57 -18.59 -26.33 -23.73
N GLY A 58 -18.01 -25.85 -22.62
CA GLY A 58 -18.67 -25.66 -21.33
C GLY A 58 -18.60 -26.87 -20.39
N GLU A 59 -17.82 -27.90 -20.73
CA GLU A 59 -17.58 -29.05 -19.85
C GLU A 59 -16.41 -28.77 -18.90
N ILE A 60 -16.70 -28.08 -17.80
CA ILE A 60 -15.70 -27.76 -16.76
C ILE A 60 -15.34 -29.03 -15.97
N THR A 61 -14.05 -29.34 -15.91
CA THR A 61 -13.51 -30.50 -15.19
C THR A 61 -12.72 -30.09 -13.95
N GLU A 62 -12.46 -31.03 -13.05
CA GLU A 62 -11.63 -30.78 -11.85
C GLU A 62 -10.18 -30.39 -12.17
N HIS A 63 -9.71 -30.74 -13.38
CA HIS A 63 -8.37 -30.42 -13.88
C HIS A 63 -8.36 -29.24 -14.86
N GLY A 64 -9.47 -28.51 -14.96
CA GLY A 64 -9.61 -27.42 -15.93
C GLY A 64 -9.42 -27.91 -17.37
N ALA A 65 -8.57 -27.23 -18.12
CA ALA A 65 -8.18 -27.51 -19.50
C ALA A 65 -6.99 -28.49 -19.61
N TRP A 66 -6.63 -29.19 -18.53
CA TRP A 66 -5.53 -30.15 -18.48
C TRP A 66 -6.02 -31.60 -18.36
N ALA A 67 -5.31 -32.55 -18.97
CA ALA A 67 -5.61 -33.97 -18.82
C ALA A 67 -5.22 -34.56 -17.45
N GLY A 68 -4.42 -33.84 -16.66
CA GLY A 68 -3.88 -34.29 -15.38
C GLY A 68 -3.38 -33.09 -14.57
N GLU A 69 -2.39 -33.32 -13.71
CA GLU A 69 -1.81 -32.26 -12.88
C GLU A 69 -1.24 -31.13 -13.76
N ALA A 70 -1.72 -29.92 -13.51
CA ALA A 70 -1.31 -28.73 -14.24
C ALA A 70 0.11 -28.32 -13.82
N PRO A 71 0.96 -27.87 -14.76
CA PRO A 71 2.29 -27.37 -14.44
C PRO A 71 2.24 -26.07 -13.63
N ASP A 72 3.32 -25.73 -12.91
CA ASP A 72 3.41 -24.51 -12.08
C ASP A 72 3.18 -23.20 -12.88
N TRP A 73 3.38 -23.23 -14.20
CA TRP A 73 3.19 -22.09 -15.10
C TRP A 73 1.82 -22.09 -15.80
N ALA A 74 0.91 -23.02 -15.46
CA ALA A 74 -0.39 -23.17 -16.11
C ALA A 74 -1.23 -21.88 -16.09
N ASP A 75 -1.21 -21.11 -15.00
CA ASP A 75 -1.92 -19.84 -14.91
C ASP A 75 -1.47 -18.84 -15.99
N GLU A 76 -0.16 -18.70 -16.19
CA GLU A 76 0.39 -17.81 -17.23
C GLU A 76 0.00 -18.30 -18.64
N PHE A 77 -0.03 -19.61 -18.85
CA PHE A 77 -0.45 -20.22 -20.11
C PHE A 77 -1.94 -20.01 -20.40
N SER A 78 -2.79 -20.16 -19.39
CA SER A 78 -4.22 -19.87 -19.47
C SER A 78 -4.45 -18.38 -19.79
N GLN A 79 -3.69 -17.47 -19.17
CA GLN A 79 -3.75 -16.04 -19.50
C GLN A 79 -3.33 -15.74 -20.94
N ILE A 80 -2.35 -16.44 -21.52
CA ILE A 80 -1.99 -16.32 -22.94
C ILE A 80 -3.19 -16.70 -23.82
N ARG A 81 -3.81 -17.85 -23.57
CA ARG A 81 -4.99 -18.31 -24.33
C ARG A 81 -6.15 -17.33 -24.21
N LEU A 82 -6.41 -16.82 -23.01
CA LEU A 82 -7.43 -15.79 -22.77
C LEU A 82 -7.16 -14.52 -23.59
N ARG A 83 -5.91 -14.02 -23.63
CA ARG A 83 -5.56 -12.87 -24.48
C ARG A 83 -5.81 -13.13 -25.97
N ILE A 84 -5.52 -14.33 -26.46
CA ILE A 84 -5.77 -14.70 -27.86
C ILE A 84 -7.27 -14.76 -28.14
N LEU A 85 -8.06 -15.42 -27.28
CA LEU A 85 -9.52 -15.51 -27.42
C LEU A 85 -10.18 -14.12 -27.42
N ALA A 86 -9.74 -13.23 -26.52
CA ALA A 86 -10.21 -11.85 -26.47
C ALA A 86 -9.88 -11.08 -27.76
N ARG A 87 -8.68 -11.25 -28.34
CA ARG A 87 -8.31 -10.63 -29.63
C ARG A 87 -9.13 -11.17 -30.81
N GLN A 88 -9.58 -12.41 -30.73
CA GLN A 88 -10.45 -13.06 -31.71
C GLN A 88 -11.94 -12.82 -31.47
N GLU A 89 -12.30 -12.02 -30.45
CA GLU A 89 -13.69 -11.78 -30.04
C GLU A 89 -14.47 -13.05 -29.65
N ARG A 90 -13.76 -14.12 -29.30
CA ARG A 90 -14.32 -15.41 -28.84
C ARG A 90 -14.63 -15.36 -27.34
N TYR A 91 -15.59 -14.51 -26.97
CA TYR A 91 -15.84 -14.18 -25.58
C TYR A 91 -16.49 -15.29 -24.75
N GLU A 92 -17.34 -16.14 -25.32
CA GLU A 92 -17.87 -17.29 -24.58
C GLU A 92 -16.76 -18.29 -24.25
N ASP A 93 -15.92 -18.62 -25.23
CA ASP A 93 -14.77 -19.50 -25.06
C ASP A 93 -13.79 -18.94 -24.01
N TYR A 94 -13.60 -17.62 -24.00
CA TYR A 94 -12.84 -16.93 -22.97
C TYR A 94 -13.44 -17.19 -21.58
N LEU A 95 -14.76 -17.00 -21.43
CA LEU A 95 -15.44 -17.15 -20.14
C LEU A 95 -15.36 -18.59 -19.64
N GLN A 96 -15.58 -19.57 -20.53
CA GLN A 96 -15.48 -20.98 -20.16
C GLN A 96 -14.07 -21.37 -19.72
N LEU A 97 -13.05 -20.92 -20.46
CA LEU A 97 -11.66 -21.18 -20.09
C LEU A 97 -11.28 -20.49 -18.77
N ALA A 98 -11.64 -19.22 -18.61
CA ALA A 98 -11.33 -18.47 -17.40
C ALA A 98 -12.01 -19.08 -16.16
N GLU A 99 -13.24 -19.59 -16.31
CA GLU A 99 -13.94 -20.28 -15.22
C GLU A 99 -13.28 -21.63 -14.88
N ALA A 100 -12.98 -22.45 -15.90
CA ALA A 100 -12.37 -23.76 -15.68
C ALA A 100 -10.98 -23.70 -15.06
N GLU A 101 -10.22 -22.64 -15.36
CA GLU A 101 -8.86 -22.40 -14.85
C GLU A 101 -8.84 -21.52 -13.60
N ASN A 102 -10.00 -21.26 -12.98
CA ASN A 102 -10.15 -20.41 -11.78
C ASN A 102 -9.54 -19.00 -11.90
N GLN A 103 -9.49 -18.44 -13.12
CA GLN A 103 -9.00 -17.09 -13.41
C GLN A 103 -10.08 -16.04 -13.06
N THR A 104 -10.36 -15.89 -11.76
CA THR A 104 -11.50 -15.11 -11.23
C THR A 104 -11.50 -13.66 -11.69
N GLU A 105 -10.35 -12.98 -11.64
CA GLU A 105 -10.22 -11.59 -12.12
C GLU A 105 -10.61 -11.49 -13.60
N GLN A 106 -10.02 -12.33 -14.44
CA GLN A 106 -10.22 -12.36 -15.89
C GLN A 106 -11.67 -12.67 -16.24
N TYR A 107 -12.28 -13.64 -15.55
CA TYR A 107 -13.66 -14.04 -15.76
C TYR A 107 -14.64 -12.91 -15.42
N LEU A 108 -14.54 -12.33 -14.21
CA LEU A 108 -15.48 -11.31 -13.75
C LEU A 108 -15.29 -9.97 -14.48
N THR A 109 -14.06 -9.59 -14.83
CA THR A 109 -13.82 -8.40 -15.65
C THR A 109 -14.37 -8.58 -17.06
N MET A 110 -14.25 -9.76 -17.67
CA MET A 110 -14.85 -10.02 -18.98
C MET A 110 -16.38 -9.99 -18.93
N LEU A 111 -17.02 -10.62 -17.94
CA LEU A 111 -18.46 -10.49 -17.74
C LEU A 111 -18.90 -9.03 -17.62
N ALA A 112 -18.18 -8.23 -16.83
CA ALA A 112 -18.44 -6.80 -16.70
C ALA A 112 -18.31 -6.07 -18.04
N GLN A 113 -17.24 -6.35 -18.81
CA GLN A 113 -17.00 -5.75 -20.12
C GLN A 113 -18.10 -6.07 -21.14
N LEU A 114 -18.66 -7.28 -21.08
CA LEU A 114 -19.78 -7.70 -21.93
C LEU A 114 -21.15 -7.17 -21.45
N GLY A 115 -21.19 -6.38 -20.38
CA GLY A 115 -22.43 -5.85 -19.81
C GLY A 115 -23.26 -6.88 -19.04
N ARG A 116 -22.69 -8.05 -18.70
CA ARG A 116 -23.33 -9.10 -17.88
C ARG A 116 -23.28 -8.76 -16.40
N THR A 117 -23.77 -7.57 -16.05
CA THR A 117 -23.64 -6.99 -14.72
C THR A 117 -24.35 -7.82 -13.65
N GLU A 118 -25.52 -8.38 -13.93
CA GLU A 118 -26.25 -9.21 -12.97
C GLU A 118 -25.46 -10.47 -12.55
N GLU A 119 -24.77 -11.09 -13.51
CA GLU A 119 -23.90 -12.25 -13.24
C GLU A 119 -22.70 -11.84 -12.37
N VAL A 120 -22.04 -10.73 -12.71
CA VAL A 120 -20.95 -10.18 -11.89
C VAL A 120 -21.41 -9.95 -10.46
N MET A 121 -22.56 -9.30 -10.26
CA MET A 121 -23.08 -8.98 -8.92
C MET A 121 -23.52 -10.22 -8.13
N THR A 122 -23.80 -11.32 -8.80
CA THR A 122 -24.15 -12.60 -8.17
C THR A 122 -22.90 -13.39 -7.75
N ILE A 123 -21.87 -13.40 -8.60
CA ILE A 123 -20.70 -14.25 -8.45
C ILE A 123 -19.60 -13.55 -7.63
N ALA A 124 -19.36 -12.26 -7.88
CA ALA A 124 -18.24 -11.53 -7.27
C ALA A 124 -18.23 -11.61 -5.73
N PRO A 125 -19.37 -11.51 -5.01
CA PRO A 125 -19.34 -11.57 -3.54
C PRO A 125 -18.85 -12.91 -2.96
N GLN A 126 -18.84 -13.97 -3.77
CA GLN A 126 -18.46 -15.33 -3.35
C GLN A 126 -17.04 -15.71 -3.77
N ARG A 127 -16.55 -15.12 -4.88
CA ARG A 127 -15.27 -15.51 -5.50
C ARG A 127 -14.17 -14.47 -5.37
N VAL A 128 -14.50 -13.18 -5.21
CA VAL A 128 -13.48 -12.12 -5.04
C VAL A 128 -12.89 -12.21 -3.64
N THR A 129 -11.59 -12.47 -3.57
CA THR A 129 -10.87 -12.67 -2.30
C THR A 129 -9.74 -11.68 -2.10
N THR A 130 -9.37 -10.93 -3.14
CA THR A 130 -8.28 -9.96 -3.08
C THR A 130 -8.74 -8.54 -3.44
N LEU A 131 -8.00 -7.55 -2.93
CA LEU A 131 -8.24 -6.15 -3.24
C LEU A 131 -7.99 -5.83 -4.72
N THR A 132 -6.99 -6.49 -5.33
CA THR A 132 -6.64 -6.31 -6.75
C THR A 132 -7.78 -6.73 -7.66
N GLU A 133 -8.37 -7.91 -7.42
CA GLU A 133 -9.55 -8.40 -8.14
C GLU A 133 -10.72 -7.41 -8.03
N ALA A 134 -11.04 -7.00 -6.80
CA ALA A 134 -12.14 -6.05 -6.56
C ALA A 134 -11.91 -4.72 -7.30
N LYS A 135 -10.67 -4.21 -7.29
CA LYS A 135 -10.29 -2.99 -8.01
C LYS A 135 -10.44 -3.15 -9.52
N ALA A 136 -9.99 -4.26 -10.10
CA ALA A 136 -10.10 -4.53 -11.53
C ALA A 136 -11.57 -4.60 -11.97
N ILE A 137 -12.41 -5.31 -11.21
CA ILE A 137 -13.84 -5.47 -11.50
C ILE A 137 -14.58 -4.14 -11.34
N ALA A 138 -14.37 -3.42 -10.24
CA ALA A 138 -15.00 -2.11 -10.01
C ALA A 138 -14.60 -1.08 -11.08
N ALA A 139 -13.33 -1.06 -11.50
CA ALA A 139 -12.87 -0.19 -12.57
C ALA A 139 -13.55 -0.53 -13.91
N THR A 140 -13.71 -1.82 -14.22
CA THR A 140 -14.39 -2.27 -15.44
C THR A 140 -15.87 -1.90 -15.44
N LEU A 141 -16.57 -2.15 -14.33
CA LEU A 141 -17.97 -1.74 -14.17
C LEU A 141 -18.15 -0.21 -14.30
N ARG A 142 -17.23 0.56 -13.74
CA ARG A 142 -17.23 2.02 -13.89
C ARG A 142 -17.04 2.44 -15.36
N ALA A 143 -16.13 1.81 -16.09
CA ALA A 143 -15.92 2.09 -17.51
C ALA A 143 -17.17 1.79 -18.35
N GLN A 144 -17.97 0.79 -17.94
CA GLN A 144 -19.26 0.44 -18.53
C GLN A 144 -20.44 1.26 -17.98
N ASN A 145 -20.15 2.36 -17.26
CA ASN A 145 -21.13 3.25 -16.65
C ASN A 145 -22.08 2.56 -15.64
N GLN A 146 -21.69 1.41 -15.10
CA GLN A 146 -22.41 0.68 -14.03
C GLN A 146 -21.94 1.20 -12.67
N LEU A 147 -22.14 2.51 -12.43
CA LEU A 147 -21.55 3.22 -11.31
C LEU A 147 -22.00 2.69 -9.92
N PRO A 148 -23.30 2.40 -9.67
CA PRO A 148 -23.72 1.85 -8.39
C PRO A 148 -23.09 0.49 -8.08
N GLN A 149 -22.99 -0.38 -9.08
CA GLN A 149 -22.39 -1.72 -8.96
C GLN A 149 -20.88 -1.63 -8.76
N ALA A 150 -20.21 -0.73 -9.49
CA ALA A 150 -18.80 -0.44 -9.28
C ALA A 150 -18.51 -0.01 -7.84
N LEU A 151 -19.36 0.87 -7.27
CA LEU A 151 -19.23 1.31 -5.89
C LEU A 151 -19.42 0.14 -4.90
N GLN A 152 -20.41 -0.72 -5.14
CA GLN A 152 -20.66 -1.88 -4.28
C GLN A 152 -19.48 -2.85 -4.25
N ILE A 153 -18.95 -3.23 -5.42
CA ILE A 153 -17.77 -4.10 -5.50
C ILE A 153 -16.56 -3.46 -4.83
N ALA A 154 -16.37 -2.15 -4.99
CA ALA A 154 -15.25 -1.45 -4.40
C ALA A 154 -15.31 -1.40 -2.86
N LEU A 155 -16.48 -1.10 -2.29
CA LEU A 155 -16.67 -1.15 -0.84
C LEU A 155 -16.45 -2.55 -0.28
N GLN A 156 -16.98 -3.58 -0.94
CA GLN A 156 -16.74 -4.97 -0.53
C GLN A 156 -15.25 -5.31 -0.59
N GLY A 157 -14.56 -4.91 -1.66
CA GLY A 157 -13.12 -5.13 -1.82
C GLY A 157 -12.27 -4.49 -0.73
N LEU A 158 -12.62 -3.27 -0.31
CA LEU A 158 -11.90 -2.55 0.75
C LEU A 158 -12.04 -3.17 2.15
N GLN A 159 -13.01 -4.06 2.35
CA GLN A 159 -13.19 -4.80 3.59
C GLN A 159 -12.39 -6.11 3.62
N LEU A 160 -11.72 -6.48 2.53
CA LEU A 160 -10.86 -7.65 2.47
C LEU A 160 -9.54 -7.38 3.20
N ASP A 161 -9.05 -8.37 3.94
CA ASP A 161 -7.76 -8.32 4.63
C ASP A 161 -6.61 -8.42 3.61
N ASP A 162 -6.25 -7.30 2.98
CA ASP A 162 -5.06 -7.20 2.13
C ASP A 162 -3.90 -6.51 2.88
N ALA A 163 -2.70 -7.07 2.73
CA ALA A 163 -1.48 -6.58 3.35
C ALA A 163 -0.90 -5.33 2.69
N ASN A 164 -1.40 -4.87 1.52
CA ASN A 164 -0.87 -3.68 0.85
C ASN A 164 -1.60 -2.37 1.23
N PRO A 165 -1.10 -1.60 2.22
CA PRO A 165 -1.74 -0.37 2.66
C PRO A 165 -1.74 0.73 1.59
N PHE A 166 -0.79 0.72 0.64
CA PHE A 166 -0.73 1.72 -0.42
C PHE A 166 -1.84 1.50 -1.44
N LEU A 167 -2.06 0.25 -1.85
CA LEU A 167 -3.14 -0.10 -2.76
C LEU A 167 -4.51 0.16 -2.12
N ALA A 168 -4.68 -0.24 -0.85
CA ALA A 168 -5.91 0.02 -0.09
C ALA A 168 -6.20 1.52 0.03
N TYR A 169 -5.19 2.33 0.33
CA TYR A 169 -5.32 3.79 0.38
C TYR A 169 -5.75 4.40 -0.96
N GLU A 170 -5.07 4.04 -2.05
CA GLU A 170 -5.40 4.55 -3.39
C GLU A 170 -6.81 4.12 -3.83
N PHE A 171 -7.17 2.86 -3.57
CA PHE A 171 -8.47 2.34 -3.95
C PHE A 171 -9.59 2.93 -3.09
N ALA A 172 -9.35 3.18 -1.81
CA ALA A 172 -10.26 3.89 -0.93
C ALA A 172 -10.51 5.32 -1.41
N SER A 173 -9.45 6.05 -1.80
CA SER A 173 -9.59 7.39 -2.37
C SER A 173 -10.44 7.37 -3.64
N TRP A 174 -10.14 6.44 -4.57
CA TRP A 174 -10.92 6.29 -5.79
C TRP A 174 -12.40 5.95 -5.51
N THR A 175 -12.66 5.13 -4.49
CA THR A 175 -14.00 4.72 -4.08
C THR A 175 -14.77 5.87 -3.44
N ALA A 176 -14.10 6.69 -2.61
CA ALA A 176 -14.69 7.89 -2.00
C ALA A 176 -15.08 8.93 -3.07
N ASP A 177 -14.24 9.10 -4.09
CA ASP A 177 -14.54 9.98 -5.23
C ASP A 177 -15.73 9.47 -6.05
N LEU A 178 -15.81 8.15 -6.29
CA LEU A 178 -16.96 7.52 -6.96
C LEU A 178 -18.25 7.73 -6.16
N ALA A 179 -18.22 7.47 -4.85
CA ALA A 179 -19.36 7.63 -3.97
C ALA A 179 -19.83 9.09 -3.91
N THR A 180 -18.89 10.04 -3.83
CA THR A 180 -19.18 11.48 -3.88
C THR A 180 -19.86 11.87 -5.20
N GLY A 181 -19.36 11.37 -6.33
CA GLY A 181 -19.97 11.61 -7.64
C GLY A 181 -21.39 11.05 -7.77
N LEU A 182 -21.72 9.99 -7.02
CA LEU A 182 -23.06 9.42 -6.92
C LEU A 182 -23.95 10.11 -5.88
N GLY A 183 -23.44 11.12 -5.17
CA GLY A 183 -24.16 11.77 -4.07
C GLY A 183 -24.32 10.89 -2.83
N ASN A 184 -23.57 9.78 -2.72
CA ASN A 184 -23.62 8.87 -1.59
C ASN A 184 -22.56 9.25 -0.54
N SER A 185 -22.90 10.20 0.32
CA SER A 185 -21.99 10.70 1.36
C SER A 185 -21.62 9.63 2.40
N VAL A 186 -22.51 8.67 2.66
CA VAL A 186 -22.28 7.58 3.61
C VAL A 186 -21.16 6.66 3.09
N ALA A 187 -21.27 6.22 1.83
CA ALA A 187 -20.23 5.41 1.20
C ALA A 187 -18.91 6.16 1.03
N ALA A 188 -18.97 7.47 0.75
CA ALA A 188 -17.76 8.30 0.65
C ALA A 188 -17.01 8.39 1.99
N LEU A 189 -17.75 8.54 3.10
CA LEU A 189 -17.19 8.53 4.44
C LEU A 189 -16.62 7.15 4.78
N GLU A 190 -17.35 6.07 4.51
CA GLU A 190 -16.89 4.69 4.77
C GLU A 190 -15.58 4.39 4.04
N ALA A 191 -15.52 4.65 2.73
CA ALA A 191 -14.31 4.45 1.94
C ALA A 191 -13.14 5.29 2.48
N SER A 192 -13.39 6.55 2.85
CA SER A 192 -12.36 7.43 3.42
C SER A 192 -11.83 6.92 4.77
N ILE A 193 -12.69 6.32 5.61
CA ILE A 193 -12.27 5.69 6.87
C ILE A 193 -11.38 4.48 6.60
N LEU A 194 -11.77 3.61 5.66
CA LEU A 194 -10.96 2.45 5.25
C LEU A 194 -9.59 2.88 4.72
N GLY A 195 -9.55 3.91 3.87
CA GLY A 195 -8.31 4.50 3.37
C GLY A 195 -7.41 5.02 4.49
N PHE A 196 -7.98 5.76 5.44
CA PHE A 196 -7.23 6.24 6.60
C PHE A 196 -6.68 5.09 7.46
N LYS A 197 -7.48 4.04 7.69
CA LYS A 197 -7.04 2.87 8.47
C LYS A 197 -5.90 2.12 7.79
N ALA A 198 -5.94 2.02 6.46
CA ALA A 198 -4.85 1.44 5.68
C ALA A 198 -3.57 2.30 5.77
N ARG A 199 -3.70 3.61 5.56
CA ARG A 199 -2.58 4.54 5.62
C ARG A 199 -2.99 5.86 6.29
N PRO A 200 -2.70 6.01 7.59
CA PRO A 200 -3.04 7.23 8.29
C PRO A 200 -2.28 8.44 7.75
N VAL A 201 -3.01 9.51 7.46
CA VAL A 201 -2.46 10.80 7.02
C VAL A 201 -3.22 11.91 7.75
N PHE A 202 -2.48 12.89 8.30
CA PHE A 202 -3.09 13.97 9.09
C PHE A 202 -4.10 14.81 8.30
N LYS A 203 -3.80 15.09 7.03
CA LYS A 203 -4.73 15.83 6.15
C LYS A 203 -6.05 15.08 5.94
N ASP A 204 -5.99 13.76 5.83
CA ASP A 204 -7.18 12.94 5.59
C ASP A 204 -8.03 12.83 6.86
N TYR A 205 -7.39 12.83 8.03
CA TYR A 205 -8.10 12.96 9.32
C TYR A 205 -8.95 14.24 9.40
N GLN A 206 -8.39 15.38 8.98
CA GLN A 206 -9.12 16.65 8.95
C GLN A 206 -10.25 16.64 7.89
N THR A 207 -10.04 15.95 6.79
CA THR A 207 -11.06 15.77 5.75
C THR A 207 -12.21 14.92 6.27
N LEU A 208 -11.90 13.83 6.98
CA LEU A 208 -12.88 12.96 7.64
C LEU A 208 -13.72 13.72 8.68
N GLN A 209 -13.13 14.66 9.42
CA GLN A 209 -13.87 15.53 10.33
C GLN A 209 -14.96 16.34 9.62
N THR A 210 -14.66 16.83 8.42
CA THR A 210 -15.62 17.59 7.61
C THR A 210 -16.70 16.67 7.03
N LEU A 211 -16.31 15.49 6.52
CA LEU A 211 -17.23 14.52 5.91
C LEU A 211 -18.19 13.91 6.93
N ALA A 212 -17.72 13.61 8.15
CA ALA A 212 -18.51 12.97 9.19
C ALA A 212 -19.56 13.90 9.80
N GLY A 213 -19.34 15.21 9.79
CA GLY A 213 -20.30 16.19 10.31
C GLY A 213 -20.74 15.88 11.74
N SER A 214 -22.03 15.63 11.95
CA SER A 214 -22.59 15.29 13.27
C SER A 214 -22.07 13.97 13.84
N ASP A 215 -21.66 13.03 12.99
CA ASP A 215 -21.20 11.69 13.40
C ASP A 215 -19.71 11.67 13.76
N TRP A 216 -19.04 12.84 13.69
CA TRP A 216 -17.60 12.96 13.94
C TRP A 216 -17.17 12.36 15.27
N SER A 217 -17.93 12.54 16.35
CA SER A 217 -17.54 12.02 17.66
C SER A 217 -17.31 10.49 17.68
N ALA A 218 -18.16 9.74 16.96
CA ALA A 218 -18.04 8.29 16.84
C ALA A 218 -16.85 7.91 15.93
N VAL A 219 -16.75 8.54 14.76
CA VAL A 219 -15.64 8.33 13.81
C VAL A 219 -14.30 8.65 14.46
N GLN A 220 -14.17 9.81 15.08
CA GLN A 220 -13.00 10.27 15.79
C GLN A 220 -12.49 9.22 16.80
N THR A 221 -13.40 8.69 17.61
CA THR A 221 -13.08 7.69 18.63
C THR A 221 -12.50 6.42 17.99
N ASP A 222 -13.12 5.92 16.92
CA ASP A 222 -12.65 4.76 16.17
C ASP A 222 -11.26 4.99 15.54
N LEU A 223 -11.07 6.13 14.86
CA LEU A 223 -9.79 6.48 14.24
C LEU A 223 -8.66 6.61 15.25
N LEU A 224 -8.90 7.25 16.39
CA LEU A 224 -7.90 7.42 17.45
C LEU A 224 -7.55 6.10 18.13
N ASN A 225 -8.53 5.21 18.31
CA ASN A 225 -8.25 3.87 18.83
C ASN A 225 -7.42 3.05 17.85
N HIS A 226 -7.72 3.12 16.54
CA HIS A 226 -6.91 2.49 15.50
C HIS A 226 -5.47 2.99 15.51
N LEU A 227 -5.26 4.30 15.63
CA LEU A 227 -3.91 4.87 15.72
C LEU A 227 -3.11 4.39 16.93
N ARG A 228 -3.77 4.12 18.07
CA ARG A 228 -3.10 3.63 19.29
C ARG A 228 -2.70 2.16 19.20
N THR A 229 -3.48 1.35 18.47
CA THR A 229 -3.24 -0.09 18.37
C THR A 229 -2.35 -0.47 17.19
N THR A 230 -2.32 0.35 16.14
CA THR A 230 -1.52 0.11 14.93
C THR A 230 -0.02 0.23 15.22
N ARG A 231 0.76 -0.76 14.76
CA ARG A 231 2.23 -0.82 14.92
C ARG A 231 2.99 -0.84 13.59
N ASN A 232 2.41 -0.27 12.54
CA ASN A 232 3.02 -0.23 11.22
C ASN A 232 4.15 0.81 11.18
N TRP A 233 5.22 0.50 10.47
CA TRP A 233 6.30 1.46 10.24
C TRP A 233 5.82 2.60 9.33
N GLY A 234 6.28 3.82 9.60
CA GLY A 234 6.06 4.98 8.72
C GLY A 234 4.76 5.74 8.97
N ILE A 235 4.05 5.46 10.06
CA ILE A 235 2.83 6.20 10.46
C ILE A 235 3.08 7.18 11.62
N GLU A 236 4.30 7.26 12.15
CA GLU A 236 4.63 7.98 13.38
C GLU A 236 4.39 9.48 13.23
N GLU A 237 4.63 10.02 12.03
CA GLU A 237 4.30 11.41 11.70
C GLU A 237 2.79 11.66 11.79
N ALA A 238 1.97 10.78 11.22
CA ALA A 238 0.52 10.91 11.28
C ALA A 238 0.01 10.78 12.72
N GLN A 239 0.48 9.77 13.46
CA GLN A 239 0.16 9.59 14.88
C GLN A 239 0.47 10.85 15.69
N ILE A 240 1.70 11.35 15.61
CA ILE A 240 2.13 12.54 16.34
C ILE A 240 1.28 13.75 15.95
N ASN A 241 1.09 14.00 14.66
CA ASN A 241 0.35 15.17 14.19
C ASN A 241 -1.12 15.13 14.64
N ILE A 242 -1.77 13.96 14.58
CA ILE A 242 -3.15 13.77 15.00
C ILE A 242 -3.28 13.87 16.52
N PHE A 243 -2.42 13.18 17.29
CA PHE A 243 -2.48 13.26 18.75
C PHE A 243 -2.21 14.68 19.27
N LEU A 244 -1.30 15.42 18.64
CA LEU A 244 -1.09 16.83 18.99
C LEU A 244 -2.30 17.69 18.63
N HIS A 245 -2.93 17.46 17.47
CA HIS A 245 -4.15 18.16 17.06
C HIS A 245 -5.30 17.95 18.05
N GLU A 246 -5.44 16.73 18.56
CA GLU A 246 -6.48 16.34 19.53
C GLU A 246 -6.13 16.67 20.99
N GLY A 247 -4.96 17.27 21.25
CA GLY A 247 -4.50 17.54 22.62
C GLY A 247 -4.13 16.29 23.42
N LEU A 248 -3.96 15.14 22.76
CA LEU A 248 -3.56 13.86 23.33
C LEU A 248 -2.04 13.79 23.55
N TRP A 249 -1.53 14.71 24.36
CA TRP A 249 -0.08 14.91 24.54
C TRP A 249 0.65 13.67 25.06
N LYS A 250 0.01 12.88 25.93
CA LYS A 250 0.59 11.63 26.46
C LYS A 250 0.80 10.59 25.37
N ASP A 251 -0.15 10.45 24.44
CA ASP A 251 -0.03 9.54 23.30
C ASP A 251 1.10 10.02 22.37
N ALA A 252 1.16 11.32 22.05
CA ALA A 252 2.24 11.90 21.24
C ALA A 252 3.64 11.73 21.89
N ILE A 253 3.75 11.95 23.19
CA ILE A 253 4.98 11.73 23.98
C ILE A 253 5.38 10.26 23.93
N ALA A 254 4.44 9.33 24.06
CA ALA A 254 4.73 7.89 24.04
C ALA A 254 5.38 7.48 22.71
N ILE A 255 4.84 7.94 21.57
CA ILE A 255 5.43 7.69 20.25
C ILE A 255 6.81 8.36 20.15
N ALA A 256 6.91 9.66 20.43
CA ALA A 256 8.17 10.41 20.31
C ALA A 256 9.30 9.86 21.18
N SER A 257 8.98 9.29 22.35
CA SER A 257 9.97 8.70 23.26
C SER A 257 10.66 7.46 22.68
N GLN A 258 9.99 6.74 21.78
CA GLN A 258 10.52 5.54 21.13
C GLN A 258 11.32 5.88 19.85
N LEU A 259 11.22 7.12 19.36
CA LEU A 259 11.87 7.53 18.13
C LEU A 259 13.37 7.77 18.31
N SER A 260 14.13 7.33 17.31
CA SER A 260 15.54 7.64 17.17
C SER A 260 15.76 9.08 16.67
N SER A 261 17.00 9.57 16.77
CA SER A 261 17.37 10.92 16.30
C SER A 261 17.15 11.15 14.80
N TYR A 262 16.93 10.09 14.00
CA TYR A 262 16.53 10.22 12.60
C TYR A 262 15.22 11.00 12.45
N TYR A 263 14.28 10.80 13.37
CA TYR A 263 12.99 11.50 13.42
C TYR A 263 13.04 12.76 14.32
N SER A 264 14.21 13.41 14.41
CA SER A 264 14.41 14.60 15.25
C SER A 264 13.35 15.67 15.05
N HIS A 265 12.92 15.92 13.81
CA HIS A 265 11.87 16.91 13.51
C HIS A 265 10.53 16.60 14.20
N LEU A 266 10.12 15.32 14.28
CA LEU A 266 8.89 14.91 14.97
C LEU A 266 9.03 15.03 16.48
N ILE A 267 10.16 14.59 17.02
CA ILE A 267 10.42 14.67 18.47
C ILE A 267 10.44 16.13 18.93
N LEU A 268 11.14 17.00 18.20
CA LEU A 268 11.20 18.43 18.47
C LEU A 268 9.82 19.07 18.40
N LYS A 269 8.98 18.68 17.43
CA LYS A 269 7.59 19.14 17.33
C LYS A 269 6.77 18.77 18.57
N VAL A 270 6.92 17.55 19.09
CA VAL A 270 6.26 17.14 20.35
C VAL A 270 6.79 17.95 21.52
N MET A 271 8.12 18.13 21.64
CA MET A 271 8.72 18.95 22.69
C MET A 271 8.16 20.38 22.71
N ASP A 272 8.09 21.03 21.55
CA ASP A 272 7.57 22.39 21.45
C ASP A 272 6.10 22.47 21.89
N ALA A 273 5.30 21.45 21.58
CA ALA A 273 3.89 21.40 21.96
C ALA A 273 3.67 21.13 23.45
N VAL A 274 4.58 20.41 24.12
CA VAL A 274 4.41 19.96 25.51
C VAL A 274 5.34 20.64 26.50
N ILE A 275 6.12 21.63 26.07
CA ILE A 275 7.15 22.26 26.92
C ILE A 275 6.55 22.87 28.19
N GLU A 276 5.32 23.40 28.12
CA GLU A 276 4.62 24.00 29.26
C GLU A 276 3.86 22.99 30.14
N SER A 277 3.82 21.70 29.79
CA SER A 277 3.08 20.70 30.58
C SER A 277 3.96 19.53 30.99
N HIS A 278 4.98 19.19 30.21
CA HIS A 278 5.85 18.02 30.38
C HIS A 278 7.34 18.39 30.30
N ARG A 279 7.70 19.49 30.98
CA ARG A 279 9.06 20.08 31.04
C ARG A 279 10.17 19.05 31.33
N GLN A 280 9.93 18.18 32.32
CA GLN A 280 10.92 17.18 32.73
C GLN A 280 11.20 16.17 31.62
N TRP A 281 10.17 15.71 30.92
CA TRP A 281 10.33 14.82 29.76
C TRP A 281 11.16 15.50 28.66
N VAL A 282 10.93 16.79 28.39
CA VAL A 282 11.75 17.55 27.42
C VAL A 282 13.22 17.55 27.82
N LEU A 283 13.55 17.81 29.08
CA LEU A 283 14.93 17.79 29.58
C LEU A 283 15.58 16.40 29.48
N ASP A 284 14.86 15.37 29.89
CA ASP A 284 15.37 13.99 29.92
C ASP A 284 15.57 13.43 28.52
N ASN A 285 14.82 13.92 27.53
CA ASN A 285 14.90 13.45 26.16
C ASN A 285 15.85 14.30 25.29
N ALA A 286 15.90 15.61 25.48
CA ALA A 286 16.70 16.53 24.67
C ALA A 286 18.18 16.59 25.08
N ARG A 287 18.52 16.59 26.39
CA ARG A 287 19.92 16.69 26.84
C ARG A 287 20.79 15.55 26.30
N PRO A 288 20.41 14.25 26.45
CA PRO A 288 21.27 13.17 25.97
C PRO A 288 21.46 13.18 24.45
N ARG A 289 20.46 13.64 23.70
CA ARG A 289 20.54 13.79 22.24
C ARG A 289 21.47 14.92 21.84
N ALA A 290 21.42 16.06 22.54
CA ALA A 290 22.36 17.16 22.33
C ALA A 290 23.79 16.73 22.61
N GLU A 291 24.03 16.14 23.79
CA GLU A 291 25.35 15.68 24.26
C GLU A 291 25.93 14.64 23.31
N SER A 292 25.17 13.62 22.92
CA SER A 292 25.62 12.59 21.98
C SER A 292 26.12 13.16 20.65
N ILE A 293 25.43 14.16 20.09
CA ILE A 293 25.85 14.82 18.85
C ILE A 293 27.11 15.67 19.07
N MET A 294 27.19 16.37 20.20
CA MET A 294 28.37 17.15 20.55
C MET A 294 29.57 16.22 20.71
N ASP A 295 29.46 15.16 21.51
CA ASP A 295 30.51 14.19 21.81
C ASP A 295 31.08 13.48 20.58
N ALA A 296 30.22 13.13 19.61
CA ALA A 296 30.65 12.52 18.34
C ALA A 296 31.64 13.38 17.54
N GLY A 297 31.75 14.68 17.83
CA GLY A 297 32.77 15.56 17.25
C GLY A 297 32.57 15.91 15.78
N GLN A 298 31.44 15.52 15.18
CA GLN A 298 31.16 15.74 13.77
C GLN A 298 30.57 17.13 13.52
N ALA A 299 31.42 18.08 13.11
CA ALA A 299 31.06 19.49 12.95
C ALA A 299 29.87 19.76 12.01
N LYS A 300 29.55 18.85 11.09
CA LYS A 300 28.36 18.95 10.23
C LYS A 300 27.04 18.86 11.02
N HIS A 301 27.01 18.15 12.16
CA HIS A 301 25.79 17.88 12.93
C HIS A 301 25.54 18.85 14.09
N TYR A 302 26.46 19.77 14.41
CA TYR A 302 26.31 20.67 15.57
C TYR A 302 25.05 21.55 15.55
N HIS A 303 24.50 21.86 14.38
CA HIS A 303 23.24 22.60 14.29
C HIS A 303 22.07 21.82 14.93
N HIS A 304 22.01 20.51 14.74
CA HIS A 304 21.03 19.67 15.43
C HIS A 304 21.22 19.68 16.95
N ALA A 305 22.46 19.63 17.44
CA ALA A 305 22.74 19.74 18.88
C ALA A 305 22.19 21.05 19.48
N VAL A 306 22.39 22.16 18.77
CA VAL A 306 21.87 23.48 19.16
C VAL A 306 20.35 23.49 19.17
N ASP A 307 19.68 22.83 18.22
CA ASP A 307 18.22 22.75 18.21
C ASP A 307 17.66 21.98 19.41
N TRP A 308 18.33 20.93 19.88
CA TRP A 308 18.00 20.26 21.14
C TRP A 308 18.26 21.17 22.36
N LEU A 309 19.40 21.86 22.40
CA LEU A 309 19.76 22.75 23.52
C LEU A 309 18.79 23.92 23.69
N LYS A 310 18.19 24.43 22.60
CA LYS A 310 17.11 25.43 22.68
C LYS A 310 15.94 24.91 23.51
N ARG A 311 15.52 23.66 23.32
CA ARG A 311 14.43 23.04 24.09
C ARG A 311 14.86 22.73 25.52
N VAL A 312 16.11 22.34 25.73
CA VAL A 312 16.68 22.19 27.09
C VAL A 312 16.59 23.51 27.87
N LYS A 313 17.09 24.60 27.29
CA LYS A 313 17.03 25.94 27.88
C LYS A 313 15.59 26.36 28.18
N ALA A 314 14.70 26.21 27.20
CA ALA A 314 13.29 26.56 27.37
C ALA A 314 12.61 25.72 28.47
N ALA A 315 12.93 24.43 28.59
CA ALA A 315 12.38 23.58 29.64
C ALA A 315 12.89 23.97 31.05
N TYR A 316 14.18 24.32 31.19
CA TYR A 316 14.70 24.88 32.45
C TYR A 316 14.02 26.20 32.82
N HIS A 317 13.84 27.10 31.85
CA HIS A 317 13.10 28.35 32.07
C HIS A 317 11.67 28.10 32.54
N ALA A 318 10.96 27.18 31.86
CA ALA A 318 9.60 26.83 32.23
C ALA A 318 9.49 26.16 33.61
N LEU A 319 10.58 25.57 34.14
CA LEU A 319 10.68 25.01 35.48
C LEU A 319 11.13 26.03 36.55
N ASP A 320 11.36 27.29 36.17
CA ASP A 320 11.99 28.32 37.01
C ASP A 320 13.42 27.94 37.50
N GLN A 321 14.07 27.01 36.80
CA GLN A 321 15.40 26.46 37.12
C GLN A 321 16.52 27.16 36.34
N ASN A 322 16.50 28.49 36.34
CA ASN A 322 17.48 29.31 35.59
C ASN A 322 18.92 29.08 36.04
N THR A 323 19.13 28.87 37.34
CA THR A 323 20.46 28.59 37.91
C THR A 323 21.02 27.27 37.38
N ASP A 324 20.18 26.25 37.27
CA ASP A 324 20.57 24.93 36.77
C ASP A 324 20.92 24.99 35.28
N TRP A 325 20.18 25.77 34.49
CA TRP A 325 20.55 26.06 33.10
C TRP A 325 21.94 26.71 33.01
N GLN A 326 22.23 27.73 33.84
CA GLN A 326 23.53 28.41 33.80
C GLN A 326 24.69 27.48 34.17
N GLN A 327 24.47 26.59 35.15
CA GLN A 327 25.45 25.58 35.53
C GLN A 327 25.68 24.57 34.39
N TYR A 328 24.61 24.05 33.81
CA TYR A 328 24.66 23.10 32.70
C TYR A 328 25.35 23.71 31.47
N HIS A 329 24.98 24.94 31.08
CA HIS A 329 25.59 25.64 29.96
C HIS A 329 27.09 25.91 30.17
N ARG A 330 27.51 26.24 31.39
CA ARG A 330 28.93 26.41 31.73
C ARG A 330 29.70 25.10 31.55
N GLN A 331 29.14 23.99 32.05
CA GLN A 331 29.73 22.66 31.88
C GLN A 331 29.91 22.32 30.40
N LEU A 332 28.90 22.59 29.55
CA LEU A 332 29.02 22.37 28.10
C LEU A 332 30.17 23.18 27.48
N LYS A 333 30.35 24.45 27.88
CA LYS A 333 31.46 25.29 27.41
C LYS A 333 32.82 24.78 27.87
N GLU A 334 32.93 24.27 29.09
CA GLU A 334 34.16 23.67 29.61
C GLU A 334 34.53 22.39 28.84
N THR A 335 33.57 21.49 28.63
CA THR A 335 33.80 20.21 27.94
C THR A 335 34.01 20.37 26.43
N HIS A 336 33.34 21.33 25.78
CA HIS A 336 33.31 21.45 24.33
C HIS A 336 33.91 22.74 23.77
N GLY A 337 34.51 23.61 24.60
CA GLY A 337 34.97 24.94 24.20
C GLY A 337 35.98 24.97 23.05
N ARG A 338 36.70 23.87 22.78
CA ARG A 338 37.60 23.75 21.62
C ARG A 338 36.87 23.59 20.28
N LYS A 339 35.58 23.25 20.29
CA LYS A 339 34.75 23.05 19.09
C LYS A 339 34.20 24.40 18.60
N ARG A 340 35.06 25.20 17.96
CA ARG A 340 34.75 26.59 17.52
C ARG A 340 33.42 26.75 16.78
N LYS A 341 33.10 25.82 15.87
CA LYS A 341 31.82 25.86 15.14
C LYS A 341 30.60 25.69 16.06
N LEU A 342 30.68 24.78 17.03
CA LEU A 342 29.62 24.57 18.02
C LEU A 342 29.44 25.84 18.87
N MET A 343 30.53 26.41 19.37
CA MET A 343 30.48 27.65 20.17
C MET A 343 29.85 28.80 19.40
N GLY A 344 30.23 29.01 18.14
CA GLY A 344 29.62 30.03 17.29
C GLY A 344 28.13 29.81 17.05
N LEU A 345 27.68 28.56 16.87
CA LEU A 345 26.25 28.25 16.72
C LEU A 345 25.47 28.47 18.04
N MET A 346 26.06 28.13 19.18
CA MET A 346 25.45 28.36 20.50
C MET A 346 25.27 29.86 20.78
N GLU A 347 26.28 30.68 20.45
CA GLU A 347 26.20 32.14 20.55
C GLU A 347 25.12 32.73 19.63
N GLN A 348 25.08 32.30 18.36
CA GLN A 348 24.05 32.73 17.40
C GLN A 348 22.64 32.36 17.85
N ALA A 349 22.47 31.23 18.53
CA ALA A 349 21.20 30.77 19.06
C ALA A 349 20.82 31.42 20.41
N ASN A 350 21.62 32.35 20.93
CA ASN A 350 21.44 32.99 22.23
C ASN A 350 21.26 31.95 23.37
N LEU A 351 22.05 30.89 23.37
CA LEU A 351 22.04 29.88 24.44
C LEU A 351 22.72 30.40 25.72
#